data_AF-W2PYG3-F1
#
_entry.id   AF-W2PYG3-F1
#
_cell.length_a   1.000
_cell.length_b   1.000
_cell.length_c   1.000
_cell.angle_alpha   90.00
_cell.angle_beta   90.00
_cell.angle_gamma   90.00
#
_symmetry.space_group_name_H-M   'P 1'
#
loop_
_entity.id
_entity.type
_entity.pdbx_description
1 polymer ?
#
loop_
_entity_poly.entity_id
_entity_poly.type
_entity_poly.pdbx_seq_one_letter_code
_entity_poly.pdbx_strand_id
1 'polypeptide(L)'
;MKLASALVAALTVLASSSVNAQTSSSSLIDDLVTVPVTEIEAGKGYVAGVRSTKDGANFCAGALIGPSHVLTVASCIPNNIRWVSLGSDSYTGADSGEQIKVVAYLVHPNNTDYQNDFLILELEQESSYKPVVLDPAKTIVKSGMKGARLGWNDTTAEAVQSRYLQSVEVQLVSNEICSTELKIDEANLCSRGVSATKSCMGDDGGAVIVKKKNHEVLVGLVSNNEGCGEVGGMSVYSRVSAVRPWIDSIIKGICVA
;
A
#
# COMPACT_ATOMS: atom_id res chain seq x y z
N MET A 1 -82.04 -55.59 -1.54
CA MET A 1 -81.69 -54.86 -0.31
C MET A 1 -80.17 -54.72 -0.27
N LYS A 2 -79.68 -53.50 0.04
CA LYS A 2 -78.27 -53.03 0.13
C LYS A 2 -77.59 -52.84 -1.24
N LEU A 3 -77.59 -51.62 -1.78
CA LEU A 3 -76.67 -50.49 -1.52
C LEU A 3 -75.22 -50.80 -1.90
N ALA A 4 -74.76 -50.24 -3.03
CA ALA A 4 -73.51 -49.49 -3.10
C ALA A 4 -73.38 -48.82 -4.48
N SER A 5 -73.45 -47.50 -4.49
CA SER A 5 -73.17 -46.61 -5.61
C SER A 5 -71.73 -46.72 -6.07
N ALA A 6 -71.48 -46.82 -7.38
CA ALA A 6 -70.16 -46.62 -7.96
C ALA A 6 -70.14 -45.27 -8.70
N LEU A 7 -69.60 -44.26 -8.01
CA LEU A 7 -69.25 -42.96 -8.55
C LEU A 7 -67.88 -43.10 -9.22
N VAL A 8 -67.79 -42.89 -10.54
CA VAL A 8 -66.49 -42.74 -11.23
C VAL A 8 -66.33 -41.25 -11.50
N ALA A 9 -65.62 -40.56 -10.60
CA ALA A 9 -65.25 -39.17 -10.75
C ALA A 9 -64.01 -39.05 -11.65
N ALA A 10 -64.09 -38.15 -12.63
CA ALA A 10 -63.04 -37.88 -13.61
C ALA A 10 -61.77 -37.33 -12.94
N LEU A 11 -60.62 -37.93 -13.26
CA LEU A 11 -59.29 -37.39 -12.93
C LEU A 11 -59.03 -36.14 -13.77
N THR A 12 -59.10 -34.96 -13.15
CA THR A 12 -58.44 -33.76 -13.67
C THR A 12 -57.09 -33.62 -13.00
N VAL A 13 -56.02 -33.83 -13.78
CA VAL A 13 -54.65 -33.56 -13.35
C VAL A 13 -54.46 -32.04 -13.34
N LEU A 14 -54.61 -31.43 -12.17
CA LEU A 14 -54.14 -30.07 -11.92
C LEU A 14 -52.65 -30.15 -11.64
N ALA A 15 -51.83 -29.81 -12.64
CA ALA A 15 -50.42 -29.57 -12.44
C ALA A 15 -50.27 -28.35 -11.52
N SER A 16 -49.93 -28.59 -10.26
CA SER A 16 -49.52 -27.58 -9.31
C SER A 16 -48.18 -27.01 -9.78
N SER A 17 -48.21 -25.79 -10.34
CA SER A 17 -47.02 -24.97 -10.49
C SER A 17 -46.55 -24.58 -9.09
N SER A 18 -45.59 -25.34 -8.56
CA SER A 18 -44.78 -24.89 -7.44
C SER A 18 -44.02 -23.63 -7.89
N VAL A 19 -44.56 -22.47 -7.53
CA VAL A 19 -43.80 -21.22 -7.54
C VAL A 19 -42.69 -21.41 -6.52
N ASN A 20 -41.51 -21.79 -7.01
CA ASN A 20 -40.31 -21.79 -6.21
C ASN A 20 -40.04 -20.32 -5.90
N ALA A 21 -40.51 -19.86 -4.74
CA ALA A 21 -40.05 -18.61 -4.15
C ALA A 21 -38.58 -18.84 -3.79
N GLN A 22 -37.71 -18.68 -4.79
CA GLN A 22 -36.29 -18.46 -4.57
C GLN A 22 -36.20 -17.18 -3.77
N THR A 23 -36.11 -17.35 -2.47
CA THR A 23 -35.62 -16.35 -1.54
C THR A 23 -34.36 -15.78 -2.16
N SER A 24 -34.47 -14.54 -2.62
CA SER A 24 -33.37 -13.70 -3.08
C SER A 24 -32.51 -13.35 -1.87
N SER A 25 -31.80 -14.35 -1.33
CA SER A 25 -30.84 -14.17 -0.27
C SER A 25 -29.49 -13.80 -0.90
N SER A 26 -29.22 -12.50 -0.82
CA SER A 26 -27.90 -11.86 -0.84
C SER A 26 -27.03 -12.02 -2.10
N SER A 27 -27.46 -11.41 -3.21
CA SER A 27 -26.51 -10.91 -4.22
C SER A 27 -26.08 -9.46 -3.95
N LEU A 28 -26.22 -8.98 -2.72
CA LEU A 28 -25.82 -7.62 -2.29
C LEU A 28 -24.41 -7.57 -1.69
N ILE A 29 -23.65 -8.66 -1.75
CA ILE A 29 -22.26 -8.75 -1.25
C ILE A 29 -21.24 -8.71 -2.41
N ASP A 30 -21.71 -8.59 -3.66
CA ASP A 30 -20.84 -8.59 -4.86
C ASP A 30 -20.56 -7.18 -5.40
N ASP A 31 -21.16 -6.13 -4.82
CA ASP A 31 -20.69 -4.76 -4.98
C ASP A 31 -19.53 -4.51 -4.00
N LEU A 32 -18.46 -5.29 -4.16
CA LEU A 32 -17.14 -4.92 -3.67
C LEU A 32 -16.80 -3.59 -4.35
N VAL A 33 -16.90 -2.51 -3.57
CA VAL A 33 -16.52 -1.15 -3.95
C VAL A 33 -15.10 -1.21 -4.52
N THR A 34 -15.02 -1.23 -5.85
CA THR A 34 -13.76 -1.16 -6.57
C THR A 34 -13.21 0.23 -6.35
N VAL A 35 -12.16 0.28 -5.52
CA VAL A 35 -11.32 1.46 -5.36
C VAL A 35 -10.97 1.98 -6.76
N PRO A 36 -10.97 3.29 -7.04
CA PRO A 36 -10.30 3.82 -8.22
C PRO A 36 -8.79 3.69 -8.02
N VAL A 37 -8.28 2.47 -8.16
CA VAL A 37 -6.87 2.18 -8.24
C VAL A 37 -6.40 2.71 -9.59
N THR A 38 -5.41 3.58 -9.58
CA THR A 38 -4.85 4.12 -10.82
C THR A 38 -3.58 3.35 -11.14
N GLU A 39 -3.57 2.61 -12.24
CA GLU A 39 -2.35 2.03 -12.80
C GLU A 39 -1.44 3.15 -13.35
N ILE A 40 -0.13 3.00 -13.13
CA ILE A 40 0.91 3.93 -13.57
C ILE A 40 1.80 3.19 -14.56
N GLU A 41 1.36 3.12 -15.82
CA GLU A 41 1.99 2.36 -16.91
C GLU A 41 3.41 2.84 -17.30
N ALA A 42 3.84 4.03 -16.87
CA ALA A 42 5.20 4.53 -17.09
C ALA A 42 6.09 4.48 -15.84
N GLY A 43 5.55 3.91 -14.75
CA GLY A 43 6.20 3.94 -13.44
C GLY A 43 6.41 5.37 -12.93
N LYS A 44 7.23 5.48 -11.90
CA LYS A 44 7.72 6.75 -11.37
C LYS A 44 9.20 6.57 -11.08
N GLY A 45 10.06 7.42 -11.66
CA GLY A 45 11.52 7.26 -11.59
C GLY A 45 12.08 7.08 -10.19
N TYR A 46 11.49 7.73 -9.19
CA TYR A 46 11.92 7.60 -7.79
C TYR A 46 11.31 6.41 -7.05
N VAL A 47 10.27 5.75 -7.57
CA VAL A 47 9.66 4.61 -6.90
C VAL A 47 10.57 3.40 -7.07
N ALA A 48 10.87 2.76 -5.94
CA ALA A 48 11.78 1.63 -5.85
C ALA A 48 11.03 0.34 -5.55
N GLY A 49 11.41 -0.75 -6.21
CA GLY A 49 11.04 -2.12 -5.84
C GLY A 49 12.25 -2.81 -5.22
N VAL A 50 12.09 -3.45 -4.05
CA VAL A 50 13.16 -4.07 -3.27
C VAL A 50 13.10 -5.59 -3.41
N ARG A 51 14.26 -6.21 -3.74
CA ARG A 51 14.32 -7.57 -4.31
C ARG A 51 15.53 -8.37 -3.80
N SER A 52 15.39 -9.69 -3.76
CA SER A 52 16.46 -10.61 -3.32
C SER A 52 17.35 -11.06 -4.48
N THR A 53 16.83 -10.99 -5.71
CA THR A 53 17.55 -11.32 -6.95
C THR A 53 17.30 -10.23 -7.98
N LYS A 54 18.20 -10.13 -8.97
CA LYS A 54 18.15 -9.10 -10.00
C LYS A 54 16.84 -9.11 -10.79
N ASP A 55 16.33 -10.30 -11.11
CA ASP A 55 15.12 -10.52 -11.93
C ASP A 55 13.92 -11.06 -11.11
N GLY A 56 14.01 -11.08 -9.77
CA GLY A 56 12.97 -11.61 -8.87
C GLY A 56 11.77 -10.71 -8.68
N ALA A 57 10.75 -11.15 -7.96
CA ALA A 57 9.62 -10.29 -7.61
C ALA A 57 10.00 -9.23 -6.56
N ASN A 58 9.33 -8.06 -6.60
CA ASN A 58 9.39 -7.09 -5.50
C ASN A 58 8.73 -7.69 -4.25
N PHE A 59 9.46 -7.75 -3.14
CA PHE A 59 8.89 -8.14 -1.84
C PHE A 59 8.57 -6.93 -0.95
N CYS A 60 9.20 -5.79 -1.24
CA CYS A 60 8.95 -4.50 -0.62
C CYS A 60 9.09 -3.40 -1.66
N ALA A 61 8.71 -2.19 -1.29
CA ALA A 61 8.91 -0.99 -2.08
C ALA A 61 9.78 0.04 -1.32
N GLY A 62 10.05 1.17 -1.96
CA GLY A 62 10.82 2.28 -1.40
C GLY A 62 10.75 3.51 -2.28
N ALA A 63 11.57 4.51 -1.93
CA ALA A 63 11.74 5.72 -2.73
C ALA A 63 13.20 6.14 -2.81
N LEU A 64 13.65 6.57 -3.99
CA LEU A 64 14.96 7.20 -4.20
C LEU A 64 15.00 8.57 -3.52
N ILE A 65 15.91 8.75 -2.57
CA ILE A 65 16.04 9.96 -1.72
C ILE A 65 17.37 10.71 -1.93
N GLY A 66 18.31 10.09 -2.64
CA GLY A 66 19.57 10.67 -3.10
C GLY A 66 20.06 9.93 -4.35
N PRO A 67 21.18 10.34 -4.97
CA PRO A 67 21.67 9.72 -6.22
C PRO A 67 21.87 8.20 -6.11
N SER A 68 22.35 7.73 -4.95
CA SER A 68 22.63 6.31 -4.66
C SER A 68 21.93 5.81 -3.40
N HIS A 69 20.85 6.47 -2.95
CA HIS A 69 20.22 6.18 -1.67
C HIS A 69 18.71 5.98 -1.82
N VAL A 70 18.21 4.84 -1.35
CA VAL A 70 16.77 4.50 -1.33
C VAL A 70 16.30 4.40 0.11
N LEU A 71 15.19 5.06 0.43
CA LEU A 71 14.51 4.93 1.71
C LEU A 71 13.41 3.87 1.60
N THR A 72 13.41 2.93 2.53
CA THR A 72 12.42 1.88 2.72
C THR A 72 12.25 1.64 4.23
N VAL A 73 11.70 0.50 4.63
CA VAL A 73 11.44 0.13 6.03
C VAL A 73 12.32 -1.04 6.47
N ALA A 74 12.63 -1.12 7.76
CA ALA A 74 13.50 -2.14 8.34
C ALA A 74 12.82 -3.51 8.41
N SER A 75 11.49 -3.53 8.48
CA SER A 75 10.65 -4.75 8.37
C SER A 75 10.90 -5.55 7.09
N CYS A 76 11.51 -4.97 6.06
CA CYS A 76 11.90 -5.65 4.81
C CYS A 76 13.19 -6.49 4.90
N ILE A 77 14.01 -6.30 5.95
CA ILE A 77 15.34 -6.94 6.08
C ILE A 77 15.30 -8.48 6.05
N PRO A 78 14.34 -9.17 6.70
CA PRO A 78 14.30 -10.64 6.71
C PRO A 78 14.21 -11.27 5.31
N ASN A 79 13.76 -10.53 4.30
CA ASN A 79 13.58 -11.01 2.93
C ASN A 79 14.88 -10.95 2.07
N ASN A 80 16.04 -10.71 2.70
CA ASN A 80 17.36 -10.72 2.05
C ASN A 80 17.47 -9.69 0.91
N ILE A 81 17.52 -8.42 1.27
CA ILE A 81 17.66 -7.28 0.35
C ILE A 81 18.99 -7.37 -0.43
N ARG A 82 18.93 -7.39 -1.77
CA ARG A 82 20.11 -7.48 -2.65
C ARG A 82 20.08 -6.53 -3.83
N TRP A 83 18.88 -6.22 -4.34
CA TRP A 83 18.68 -5.42 -5.54
C TRP A 83 17.53 -4.44 -5.33
N VAL A 84 17.61 -3.33 -6.06
CA VAL A 84 16.52 -2.36 -6.21
C VAL A 84 16.22 -2.18 -7.69
N SER A 85 14.95 -2.19 -8.07
CA SER A 85 14.49 -1.65 -9.36
C SER A 85 13.98 -0.22 -9.19
N LEU A 86 14.37 0.71 -10.06
CA LEU A 86 13.91 2.11 -10.05
C LEU A 86 13.19 2.45 -11.35
N GLY A 87 12.07 3.17 -11.26
CA GLY A 87 11.35 3.68 -12.43
C GLY A 87 10.56 2.65 -13.23
N SER A 88 10.60 1.37 -12.83
CA SER A 88 9.76 0.34 -13.42
C SER A 88 8.30 0.54 -13.03
N ASP A 89 7.40 0.22 -13.97
CA ASP A 89 5.99 -0.02 -13.74
C ASP A 89 5.70 -1.49 -13.40
N SER A 90 6.48 -2.45 -13.91
CA SER A 90 6.29 -3.89 -13.67
C SER A 90 6.58 -4.30 -12.23
N TYR A 91 5.77 -5.22 -11.67
CA TYR A 91 5.95 -5.83 -10.35
C TYR A 91 7.26 -6.60 -10.20
N THR A 92 7.75 -7.18 -11.30
CA THR A 92 9.09 -7.75 -11.25
C THR A 92 10.10 -6.62 -11.24
N GLY A 93 9.93 -5.53 -11.99
CA GLY A 93 11.02 -4.57 -12.16
C GLY A 93 12.09 -5.05 -13.13
N ALA A 94 11.82 -6.16 -13.83
CA ALA A 94 12.75 -6.75 -14.81
C ALA A 94 12.60 -6.15 -16.21
N ASP A 95 11.41 -5.65 -16.53
CA ASP A 95 11.01 -5.31 -17.91
C ASP A 95 11.37 -3.86 -18.31
N SER A 96 11.52 -2.97 -17.33
CA SER A 96 11.78 -1.54 -17.53
C SER A 96 12.52 -0.95 -16.32
N GLY A 97 13.05 0.27 -16.47
CA GLY A 97 13.76 0.97 -15.41
C GLY A 97 15.21 0.51 -15.20
N GLU A 98 15.79 0.95 -14.07
CA GLU A 98 17.15 0.58 -13.66
C GLU A 98 17.10 -0.56 -12.64
N GLN A 99 18.11 -1.43 -12.66
CA GLN A 99 18.29 -2.47 -11.65
C GLN A 99 19.67 -2.30 -11.05
N ILE A 100 19.72 -1.92 -9.78
CA ILE A 100 20.96 -1.57 -9.10
C ILE A 100 21.12 -2.44 -7.87
N LYS A 101 22.34 -2.95 -7.67
CA LYS A 101 22.67 -3.78 -6.53
C LYS A 101 22.74 -2.92 -5.26
N VAL A 102 22.27 -3.49 -4.15
CA VAL A 102 22.41 -2.90 -2.82
C VAL A 102 23.74 -3.36 -2.23
N VAL A 103 24.56 -2.40 -1.79
CA VAL A 103 25.90 -2.68 -1.24
C VAL A 103 25.95 -2.56 0.28
N ALA A 104 25.07 -1.74 0.86
CA ALA A 104 24.92 -1.59 2.30
C ALA A 104 23.50 -1.15 2.65
N TYR A 105 23.15 -1.25 3.93
CA TYR A 105 21.95 -0.64 4.47
C TYR A 105 22.20 -0.09 5.88
N LEU A 106 21.45 0.93 6.25
CA LEU A 106 21.48 1.57 7.56
C LEU A 106 20.07 1.63 8.16
N VAL A 107 19.88 0.88 9.24
CA VAL A 107 18.65 0.92 10.04
C VAL A 107 18.63 2.21 10.86
N HIS A 108 17.45 2.84 10.99
CA HIS A 108 17.32 3.97 11.90
C HIS A 108 17.69 3.57 13.35
N PRO A 109 18.55 4.32 14.06
CA PRO A 109 19.13 3.89 15.33
C PRO A 109 18.10 3.69 16.45
N ASN A 110 16.97 4.38 16.38
CA ASN A 110 15.87 4.27 17.36
C ASN A 110 14.68 3.46 16.81
N ASN A 111 14.93 2.51 15.90
CA ASN A 111 13.89 1.61 15.41
C ASN A 111 13.40 0.68 16.54
N THR A 112 12.08 0.60 16.72
CA THR A 112 11.42 -0.31 17.67
C THR A 112 10.24 -1.01 16.98
N ASP A 113 10.54 -1.74 15.90
CA ASP A 113 9.64 -2.47 14.99
C ASP A 113 8.54 -1.63 14.30
N TYR A 114 7.80 -0.79 15.03
CA TYR A 114 6.70 0.04 14.53
C TYR A 114 6.92 1.55 14.70
N GLN A 115 7.90 1.95 15.52
CA GLN A 115 8.33 3.34 15.60
C GLN A 115 9.68 3.48 14.90
N ASN A 116 9.82 4.57 14.14
CA ASN A 116 11.00 4.83 13.31
C ASN A 116 11.39 3.63 12.43
N ASP A 117 10.40 2.94 11.85
CA ASP A 117 10.62 1.87 10.89
C ASP A 117 11.10 2.46 9.57
N PHE A 118 12.43 2.59 9.49
CA PHE A 118 13.15 3.19 8.40
C PHE A 118 14.47 2.46 8.16
N LEU A 119 14.77 2.29 6.88
CA LEU A 119 15.98 1.70 6.37
C LEU A 119 16.46 2.53 5.18
N ILE A 120 17.72 2.95 5.19
CA ILE A 120 18.37 3.52 4.02
C ILE A 120 19.19 2.43 3.35
N LEU A 121 18.96 2.21 2.06
CA LEU A 121 19.76 1.33 1.21
C LEU A 121 20.78 2.17 0.45
N GLU A 122 22.03 1.73 0.44
CA GLU A 122 23.10 2.28 -0.40
C GLU A 122 23.23 1.43 -1.67
N LEU A 123 23.19 2.11 -2.81
CA LEU A 123 23.25 1.51 -4.14
C LEU A 123 24.69 1.47 -4.66
N GLU A 124 25.05 0.41 -5.42
CA GLU A 124 26.39 0.22 -6.01
C GLU A 124 26.79 1.35 -6.97
N GLN A 125 25.81 2.03 -7.56
CA GLN A 125 26.00 3.15 -8.47
C GLN A 125 24.86 4.16 -8.32
N GLU A 126 25.11 5.39 -8.75
CA GLU A 126 24.08 6.42 -8.84
C GLU A 126 23.02 6.06 -9.89
N SER A 127 21.77 6.36 -9.59
CA SER A 127 20.63 6.27 -10.50
C SER A 127 20.59 7.46 -11.45
N SER A 128 20.14 7.25 -12.69
CA SER A 128 19.84 8.35 -13.61
C SER A 128 18.52 9.06 -13.29
N TYR A 129 17.67 8.47 -12.44
CA TYR A 129 16.42 9.08 -12.01
C TYR A 129 16.63 10.17 -10.96
N LYS A 130 15.71 11.13 -10.92
CA LYS A 130 15.72 12.19 -9.91
C LYS A 130 15.12 11.68 -8.60
N PRO A 131 15.78 11.92 -7.45
CA PRO A 131 15.20 11.63 -6.15
C PRO A 131 13.90 12.39 -5.90
N VAL A 132 13.02 11.81 -5.08
CA VAL A 132 11.80 12.46 -4.63
C VAL A 132 12.10 13.60 -3.65
N VAL A 133 11.26 14.62 -3.62
CA VAL A 133 11.38 15.67 -2.60
C VAL A 133 10.93 15.10 -1.26
N LEU A 134 11.77 15.23 -0.23
CA LEU A 134 11.43 14.80 1.12
C LEU A 134 10.64 15.87 1.89
N ASP A 135 9.68 15.42 2.70
CA ASP A 135 9.01 16.30 3.69
C ASP A 135 10.05 16.94 4.63
N PRO A 136 10.06 18.27 4.80
CA PRO A 136 10.95 18.94 5.76
C PRO A 136 10.62 18.56 7.20
N ALA A 137 11.59 18.72 8.12
CA ALA A 137 11.41 18.44 9.55
C ALA A 137 10.20 19.17 10.15
N LYS A 138 9.97 20.43 9.72
CA LYS A 138 8.68 21.09 9.90
C LYS A 138 7.73 20.64 8.81
N THR A 139 7.00 19.55 9.08
CA THR A 139 6.15 18.88 8.10
C THR A 139 5.22 19.82 7.33
N ILE A 140 5.01 19.53 6.05
CA ILE A 140 3.98 20.18 5.24
C ILE A 140 2.60 19.56 5.43
N VAL A 141 2.53 18.37 6.03
CA VAL A 141 1.31 17.60 6.17
C VAL A 141 0.36 18.31 7.12
N LYS A 142 -0.91 18.36 6.74
CA LYS A 142 -2.01 18.85 7.56
C LYS A 142 -3.16 17.84 7.49
N SER A 143 -3.93 17.76 8.57
CA SER A 143 -5.16 16.97 8.59
C SER A 143 -6.08 17.34 7.44
N GLY A 144 -6.69 16.35 6.80
CA GLY A 144 -7.57 16.49 5.65
C GLY A 144 -6.87 16.61 4.30
N MET A 145 -5.53 16.72 4.25
CA MET A 145 -4.79 16.74 2.98
C MET A 145 -4.95 15.40 2.24
N LYS A 146 -5.13 15.49 0.92
CA LYS A 146 -5.07 14.32 0.05
C LYS A 146 -3.62 13.89 -0.17
N GLY A 147 -3.38 12.60 -0.07
CA GLY A 147 -2.13 11.94 -0.44
C GLY A 147 -2.41 10.77 -1.37
N ALA A 148 -1.34 10.13 -1.82
CA ALA A 148 -1.42 8.88 -2.56
C ALA A 148 -0.37 7.90 -2.04
N ARG A 149 -0.76 6.64 -1.93
CA ARG A 149 0.16 5.51 -1.72
C ARG A 149 0.54 4.92 -3.05
N LEU A 150 1.80 4.50 -3.17
CA LEU A 150 2.35 3.87 -4.37
C LEU A 150 2.88 2.48 -4.03
N GLY A 151 2.55 1.49 -4.85
CA GLY A 151 2.99 0.11 -4.69
C GLY A 151 2.40 -0.83 -5.74
N TRP A 152 2.80 -2.10 -5.70
CA TRP A 152 2.39 -3.15 -6.62
C TRP A 152 1.48 -4.19 -5.99
N ASN A 153 1.48 -4.36 -4.67
CA ASN A 153 0.56 -5.26 -3.99
C ASN A 153 -0.64 -4.56 -3.34
N ASP A 154 -1.73 -5.31 -3.29
CA ASP A 154 -2.81 -5.11 -2.32
C ASP A 154 -2.59 -6.06 -1.13
N THR A 155 -2.47 -5.53 0.10
CA THR A 155 -2.37 -6.38 1.31
C THR A 155 -3.72 -6.73 1.92
N THR A 156 -4.84 -6.52 1.21
CA THR A 156 -6.14 -7.07 1.62
C THR A 156 -6.14 -8.61 1.55
N ALA A 157 -7.04 -9.25 2.30
CA ALA A 157 -7.22 -10.71 2.33
C ALA A 157 -7.61 -11.33 0.96
N GLU A 158 -7.92 -10.51 -0.04
CA GLU A 158 -8.22 -10.92 -1.42
C GLU A 158 -6.99 -10.87 -2.35
N ALA A 159 -5.84 -10.39 -1.84
CA ALA A 159 -4.47 -10.43 -2.38
C ALA A 159 -4.35 -10.71 -3.89
N VAL A 160 -4.69 -9.71 -4.71
CA VAL A 160 -4.33 -9.73 -6.13
C VAL A 160 -3.09 -8.87 -6.31
N GLN A 161 -1.96 -9.51 -6.66
CA GLN A 161 -0.76 -8.79 -7.07
C GLN A 161 -1.03 -8.08 -8.39
N SER A 162 -0.83 -6.77 -8.44
CA SER A 162 -0.94 -6.04 -9.70
C SER A 162 0.30 -6.29 -10.55
N ARG A 163 0.11 -6.46 -11.86
CA ARG A 163 1.24 -6.51 -12.79
C ARG A 163 1.97 -5.18 -12.87
N TYR A 164 1.26 -4.07 -12.69
CA TYR A 164 1.76 -2.71 -12.85
C TYR A 164 1.69 -1.91 -11.55
N LEU A 165 2.53 -0.88 -11.44
CA LEU A 165 2.55 0.05 -10.32
C LEU A 165 1.19 0.70 -10.16
N GLN A 166 0.67 0.73 -8.95
CA GLN A 166 -0.62 1.29 -8.61
C GLN A 166 -0.49 2.50 -7.70
N SER A 167 -1.51 3.37 -7.77
CA SER A 167 -1.70 4.49 -6.86
C SER A 167 -3.09 4.46 -6.25
N VAL A 168 -3.15 4.68 -4.94
CA VAL A 168 -4.40 4.77 -4.17
C VAL A 168 -4.47 6.10 -3.44
N GLU A 169 -5.52 6.87 -3.71
CA GLU A 169 -5.77 8.14 -2.99
C GLU A 169 -6.17 7.86 -1.54
N VAL A 170 -5.58 8.62 -0.62
CA VAL A 170 -5.87 8.57 0.81
C VAL A 170 -6.03 9.97 1.38
N GLN A 171 -6.77 10.10 2.49
CA GLN A 171 -6.86 11.35 3.24
C GLN A 171 -6.00 11.26 4.49
N LEU A 172 -4.95 12.09 4.56
CA LEU A 172 -4.10 12.20 5.74
C LEU A 172 -4.90 12.79 6.89
N VAL A 173 -4.73 12.22 8.08
CA VAL A 173 -5.42 12.62 9.31
C VAL A 173 -4.39 12.98 10.37
N SER A 174 -4.80 13.79 11.35
CA SER A 174 -3.89 14.21 12.42
C SER A 174 -3.64 13.10 13.42
N ASN A 175 -2.51 13.16 14.12
CA ASN A 175 -2.17 12.18 15.14
C ASN A 175 -3.20 12.13 16.27
N GLU A 176 -3.80 13.27 16.62
CA GLU A 176 -4.85 13.33 17.64
C GLU A 176 -6.05 12.48 17.24
N ILE A 177 -6.48 12.56 15.97
CA ILE A 177 -7.57 11.73 15.44
C ILE A 177 -7.14 10.26 15.39
N CYS A 178 -5.92 9.97 14.94
CA CYS A 178 -5.47 8.59 14.82
C CYS A 178 -5.28 7.89 16.16
N SER A 179 -4.82 8.62 17.17
CA SER A 179 -4.63 8.10 18.51
C SER A 179 -5.93 7.67 19.21
N THR A 180 -7.10 8.04 18.67
CA THR A 180 -8.39 7.56 19.21
C THR A 180 -8.70 6.12 18.82
N GLU A 181 -8.06 5.61 17.77
CA GLU A 181 -8.33 4.28 17.20
C GLU A 181 -7.10 3.39 17.13
N LEU A 182 -5.90 3.99 17.06
CA LEU A 182 -4.62 3.32 16.85
C LEU A 182 -3.59 3.73 17.90
N LYS A 183 -2.66 2.82 18.19
CA LYS A 183 -1.49 3.12 19.02
C LYS A 183 -0.40 3.72 18.16
N ILE A 184 -0.29 5.03 18.16
CA ILE A 184 0.70 5.77 17.35
C ILE A 184 1.35 6.90 18.15
N ASP A 185 2.46 7.41 17.67
CA ASP A 185 3.11 8.62 18.19
C ASP A 185 3.57 9.58 17.07
N GLU A 186 4.44 10.53 17.41
CA GLU A 186 4.96 11.53 16.47
C GLU A 186 5.88 10.97 15.39
N ALA A 187 6.41 9.75 15.54
CA ALA A 187 7.15 9.04 14.50
C ALA A 187 6.23 8.43 13.43
N ASN A 188 4.91 8.40 13.68
CA ASN A 188 3.92 7.87 12.77
C ASN A 188 3.14 8.97 12.03
N LEU A 189 2.69 8.64 10.83
CA LEU A 189 1.68 9.36 10.07
C LEU A 189 0.53 8.39 9.80
N CYS A 190 -0.67 8.89 9.60
CA CYS A 190 -1.82 8.05 9.35
C CYS A 190 -2.75 8.67 8.30
N SER A 191 -3.54 7.81 7.69
CA SER A 191 -4.58 8.22 6.77
C SER A 191 -5.84 7.40 6.97
N ARG A 192 -6.95 7.91 6.45
CA ARG A 192 -8.16 7.14 6.18
C ARG A 192 -8.29 6.91 4.68
N GLY A 193 -8.89 5.78 4.33
CA GLY A 193 -9.40 5.57 2.98
C GLY A 193 -10.43 6.66 2.62
N VAL A 194 -10.42 7.11 1.37
CA VAL A 194 -11.44 8.05 0.88
C VAL A 194 -12.63 7.21 0.39
N SER A 195 -13.84 7.45 0.92
CA SER A 195 -15.04 6.63 0.61
C SER A 195 -14.97 5.20 1.18
N ALA A 196 -15.70 4.24 0.61
CA ALA A 196 -15.77 2.86 1.09
C ALA A 196 -14.53 2.00 0.72
N THR A 197 -13.32 2.58 0.79
CA THR A 197 -12.07 1.94 0.38
C THR A 197 -11.41 1.19 1.54
N LYS A 198 -10.89 -0.01 1.28
CA LYS A 198 -10.06 -0.76 2.23
C LYS A 198 -8.68 -0.10 2.37
N SER A 199 -8.18 0.00 3.60
CA SER A 199 -6.96 0.72 3.94
C SER A 199 -5.67 -0.10 3.84
N CYS A 200 -5.68 -1.34 3.33
CA CYS A 200 -4.49 -2.22 3.23
C CYS A 200 -3.73 -2.12 1.88
N MET A 201 -4.12 -1.29 0.94
CA MET A 201 -3.43 -1.27 -0.36
C MET A 201 -2.02 -0.66 -0.26
N GLY A 202 -0.99 -1.35 -0.78
CA GLY A 202 0.41 -0.90 -0.85
C GLY A 202 1.42 -1.94 -0.36
N ASP A 203 2.65 -1.88 -0.86
CA ASP A 203 3.76 -2.71 -0.36
C ASP A 203 4.36 -2.11 0.90
N ASP A 204 4.91 -2.95 1.79
CA ASP A 204 5.79 -2.47 2.86
C ASP A 204 6.95 -1.67 2.26
N GLY A 205 7.23 -0.51 2.85
CA GLY A 205 8.15 0.49 2.32
C GLY A 205 7.61 1.34 1.18
N GLY A 206 6.36 1.13 0.75
CA GLY A 206 5.70 1.90 -0.30
C GLY A 206 5.62 3.39 0.01
N ALA A 207 5.83 4.22 -1.03
CA ALA A 207 5.87 5.67 -0.88
C ALA A 207 4.48 6.25 -0.62
N VAL A 208 4.36 7.08 0.43
CA VAL A 208 3.21 7.94 0.67
C VAL A 208 3.56 9.36 0.24
N ILE A 209 2.89 9.86 -0.78
CA ILE A 209 3.19 11.14 -1.41
C ILE A 209 2.06 12.17 -1.25
N VAL A 210 2.44 13.43 -1.17
CA VAL A 210 1.54 14.58 -1.28
C VAL A 210 1.95 15.42 -2.48
N LYS A 211 0.99 15.77 -3.33
CA LYS A 211 1.22 16.69 -4.45
C LYS A 211 1.21 18.13 -3.94
N LYS A 212 2.30 18.87 -4.17
CA LYS A 212 2.42 20.29 -3.84
C LYS A 212 2.88 21.07 -5.06
N LYS A 213 1.97 21.86 -5.64
CA LYS A 213 2.17 22.53 -6.94
C LYS A 213 2.56 21.48 -7.99
N ASN A 214 3.77 21.57 -8.55
CA ASN A 214 4.25 20.69 -9.61
C ASN A 214 5.16 19.56 -9.11
N HIS A 215 5.38 19.43 -7.79
CA HIS A 215 6.26 18.40 -7.23
C HIS A 215 5.50 17.43 -6.32
N GLU A 216 5.96 16.18 -6.28
CA GLU A 216 5.53 15.18 -5.33
C GLU A 216 6.49 15.17 -4.14
N VAL A 217 5.93 15.15 -2.94
CA VAL A 217 6.67 15.17 -1.67
C VAL A 217 6.43 13.85 -0.96
N LEU A 218 7.50 13.11 -0.64
CA LEU A 218 7.44 11.92 0.18
C LEU A 218 7.24 12.32 1.65
N VAL A 219 6.09 11.95 2.20
CA VAL A 219 5.69 12.29 3.57
C VAL A 219 5.70 11.09 4.52
N GLY A 220 5.64 9.88 3.97
CA GLY A 220 5.71 8.66 4.76
C GLY A 220 6.04 7.42 3.94
N LEU A 221 6.25 6.32 4.64
CA LEU A 221 6.40 4.98 4.08
C LEU A 221 5.41 4.03 4.73
N VAL A 222 4.84 3.11 3.96
CA VAL A 222 4.05 1.99 4.50
C VAL A 222 4.93 1.14 5.40
N SER A 223 4.56 0.92 6.66
CA SER A 223 5.37 0.22 7.67
C SER A 223 4.54 -0.71 8.56
N ASN A 224 3.29 -0.36 8.82
CA ASN A 224 2.39 -1.19 9.62
C ASN A 224 0.97 -1.13 9.05
N ASN A 225 0.34 -2.28 9.04
CA ASN A 225 -1.00 -2.52 8.54
C ASN A 225 -2.00 -2.77 9.69
N GLU A 226 -1.63 -2.46 10.93
CA GLU A 226 -2.53 -2.54 12.09
C GLU A 226 -3.78 -1.69 11.88
N GLY A 227 -4.95 -2.33 11.91
CA GLY A 227 -6.25 -1.69 11.66
C GLY A 227 -6.60 -1.52 10.17
N CYS A 228 -5.80 -2.08 9.26
CA CYS A 228 -6.10 -2.02 7.84
C CYS A 228 -7.12 -3.08 7.39
N GLY A 229 -7.85 -2.81 6.31
CA GLY A 229 -8.65 -3.83 5.60
C GLY A 229 -10.15 -3.70 5.83
N GLU A 230 -10.52 -2.96 6.87
CA GLU A 230 -11.88 -2.49 7.08
C GLU A 230 -12.19 -1.29 6.19
N VAL A 231 -13.45 -1.21 5.76
CA VAL A 231 -13.95 -0.05 5.01
C VAL A 231 -13.92 1.19 5.91
N GLY A 232 -13.17 2.21 5.50
CA GLY A 232 -12.97 3.42 6.32
C GLY A 232 -11.97 3.25 7.47
N GLY A 233 -11.28 2.10 7.51
CA GLY A 233 -10.17 1.85 8.42
C GLY A 233 -9.01 2.82 8.20
N MET A 234 -8.16 2.93 9.22
CA MET A 234 -6.95 3.73 9.14
C MET A 234 -5.78 2.91 8.61
N SER A 235 -4.77 3.60 8.09
CA SER A 235 -3.46 3.06 7.77
C SER A 235 -2.41 3.84 8.55
N VAL A 236 -1.34 3.16 8.98
CA VAL A 236 -0.20 3.77 9.67
C VAL A 236 1.02 3.74 8.77
N TYR A 237 1.78 4.82 8.80
CA TYR A 237 2.98 5.02 8.02
C TYR A 237 4.11 5.51 8.92
N SER A 238 5.35 5.17 8.58
CA SER A 238 6.52 5.84 9.14
C SER A 238 6.58 7.28 8.64
N ARG A 239 6.71 8.26 9.54
CA ARG A 239 6.68 9.69 9.21
C ARG A 239 8.06 10.21 8.79
N VAL A 240 8.21 10.62 7.53
CA VAL A 240 9.50 11.07 6.98
C VAL A 240 10.01 12.35 7.66
N SER A 241 9.13 13.29 8.00
CA SER A 241 9.53 14.53 8.68
C SER A 241 10.13 14.31 10.07
N ALA A 242 9.71 13.25 10.77
CA ALA A 242 10.25 12.92 12.10
C ALA A 242 11.73 12.52 12.05
N VAL A 243 12.13 11.83 10.97
CA VAL A 243 13.51 11.35 10.77
C VAL A 243 14.31 12.18 9.78
N ARG A 244 13.76 13.33 9.35
CA ARG A 244 14.39 14.18 8.32
C ARG A 244 15.84 14.58 8.67
N PRO A 245 16.19 14.97 9.91
CA PRO A 245 17.58 15.27 10.26
C PRO A 245 18.52 14.07 10.10
N TRP A 246 18.07 12.87 10.44
CA TRP A 246 18.84 11.64 10.27
C TRP A 246 19.07 11.34 8.79
N ILE A 247 18.03 11.40 7.96
CA ILE A 247 18.17 11.21 6.50
C ILE A 247 19.19 12.20 5.94
N ASP A 248 19.07 13.48 6.28
CA ASP A 248 19.95 14.54 5.81
C ASP A 248 21.42 14.30 6.22
N SER A 249 21.69 13.75 7.41
CA SER A 249 23.06 13.43 7.83
C SER A 249 23.71 12.36 6.95
N ILE A 250 22.93 11.40 6.45
CA ILE A 250 23.44 10.31 5.62
C ILE A 250 23.64 10.80 4.18
N ILE A 251 22.62 11.38 3.56
CA ILE A 251 22.65 11.72 2.12
C ILE A 251 23.56 12.91 1.79
N LYS A 252 23.88 13.78 2.75
CA LYS A 252 24.80 14.92 2.56
C LYS A 252 26.25 14.58 2.88
N GLY A 253 26.55 13.31 3.19
CA GLY A 253 27.92 12.84 3.43
C GLY A 253 28.46 13.13 4.83
N ILE A 254 27.61 13.28 5.86
CA ILE A 254 28.09 13.19 7.25
C ILE A 254 28.16 11.70 7.58
N CYS A 255 29.20 11.04 7.08
CA CYS A 255 29.66 9.79 7.65
C CYS A 255 30.11 10.10 9.09
N VAL A 256 29.27 9.78 10.08
CA VAL A 256 29.73 9.72 11.46
C VAL A 256 30.55 8.43 11.56
N ALA A 257 31.87 8.58 11.39
CA ALA A 257 32.85 7.54 11.66
C ALA A 257 32.98 7.27 13.16
#